data_AF-A0A1Y2LSS9-F1
#
_entry.id   AF-A0A1Y2LSS9-F1
#
_cell.length_a   1.000
_cell.length_b   1.000
_cell.length_c   1.000
_cell.angle_alpha   90.00
_cell.angle_beta   90.00
_cell.angle_gamma   90.00
#
_symmetry.space_group_name_H-M   'P 1'
#
loop_
_entity.id
_entity.type
_entity.pdbx_description
1 polymer ?
#
loop_
_entity_poly.entity_id
_entity_poly.type
_entity_poly.pdbx_seq_one_letter_code
_entity_poly.pdbx_strand_id
1 'polypeptide(L)'
;MTDPPAISHFRKDLSPRLLGRRVVSIVVGSAQKWFTIHEDLICVTPFFRNLLQPQRKEIEGDCCICHDSLNSDNKELTYCSISCGNNFHLACVEDYQGAVPAEDFKCPLCREFLVLPSSWGGAYELPDADIIAFDVYVQWLYKTPFLNLLDSNTASLAYVLGEKLEENDFCRDLLYSFATRYMRAKKCPSISTVQRVYSKTKIDSPMRKLLVNMYAELDQPNLEGGIMNWCDFPPAFQHELVMALARRRYGSPAYAWGDVEAGKARLLSW
;
A
#
# COMPACT_ATOMS: atom_id res chain seq x y z
N MET A 1 -18.53 -15.29 -22.01
CA MET A 1 -18.85 -14.61 -20.73
C MET A 1 -18.18 -15.41 -19.63
N THR A 2 -16.93 -15.09 -19.37
CA THR A 2 -16.16 -15.63 -18.25
C THR A 2 -16.01 -14.48 -17.26
N ASP A 3 -16.36 -14.70 -16.00
CA ASP A 3 -16.16 -13.72 -14.94
C ASP A 3 -14.73 -13.18 -14.99
N PRO A 4 -14.52 -11.87 -14.73
CA PRO A 4 -13.18 -11.32 -14.65
C PRO A 4 -12.38 -12.13 -13.60
N PRO A 5 -11.10 -12.42 -13.86
CA PRO A 5 -10.29 -13.16 -12.91
C PRO A 5 -10.35 -12.42 -11.58
N ALA A 6 -10.74 -13.16 -10.53
CA ALA A 6 -10.74 -12.66 -9.17
C ALA A 6 -9.40 -11.95 -8.93
N ILE A 7 -9.46 -10.73 -8.39
CA ILE A 7 -8.29 -10.01 -7.86
C ILE A 7 -7.82 -10.85 -6.65
N SER A 8 -7.09 -11.93 -6.92
CA SER A 8 -6.75 -12.95 -5.94
C SER A 8 -5.28 -13.30 -6.04
N HIS A 9 -4.42 -12.36 -5.64
CA HIS A 9 -3.15 -12.73 -5.06
C HIS A 9 -2.94 -11.83 -3.84
N PHE A 10 -2.88 -12.45 -2.65
CA PHE A 10 -2.46 -11.86 -1.37
C PHE A 10 -3.41 -10.97 -0.56
N ARG A 11 -4.70 -11.23 -0.56
CA ARG A 11 -5.50 -10.85 0.61
C ARG A 11 -6.36 -12.01 1.08
N LYS A 12 -5.72 -13.09 1.57
CA LYS A 12 -6.37 -14.11 2.42
C LYS A 12 -7.22 -13.39 3.44
N ASP A 13 -8.50 -13.74 3.56
CA ASP A 13 -9.43 -13.22 4.56
C ASP A 13 -8.68 -12.88 5.84
N LEU A 14 -8.52 -11.57 6.11
CA LEU A 14 -8.03 -11.13 7.40
C LEU A 14 -9.21 -11.42 8.30
N SER A 15 -9.29 -12.67 8.79
CA SER A 15 -10.27 -12.98 9.80
C SER A 15 -10.02 -11.98 10.93
N PRO A 16 -11.05 -11.38 11.54
CA PRO A 16 -10.87 -10.45 12.65
C PRO A 16 -10.01 -11.02 13.80
N ARG A 17 -9.80 -12.34 13.83
CA ARG A 17 -8.98 -13.08 14.78
C ARG A 17 -7.47 -13.00 14.49
N LEU A 18 -7.06 -12.54 13.30
CA LEU A 18 -5.65 -12.43 12.88
C LEU A 18 -5.06 -11.01 13.06
N LEU A 19 -5.86 -10.04 13.50
CA LEU A 19 -5.42 -8.65 13.63
C LEU A 19 -4.61 -8.38 14.91
N GLY A 20 -4.48 -9.38 15.78
CA GLY A 20 -3.91 -9.23 17.12
C GLY A 20 -4.76 -8.32 18.02
N ARG A 21 -4.47 -8.30 19.32
CA ARG A 21 -5.14 -7.39 20.27
C ARG A 21 -4.47 -6.03 20.37
N ARG A 22 -3.26 -5.90 19.82
CA ARG A 22 -2.42 -4.70 19.93
C ARG A 22 -2.82 -3.68 18.88
N VAL A 23 -3.14 -2.47 19.33
CA VAL A 23 -3.43 -1.32 18.46
C VAL A 23 -2.40 -0.21 18.67
N VAL A 24 -2.11 0.53 17.62
CA VAL A 24 -1.24 1.71 17.62
C VAL A 24 -2.02 2.94 17.17
N SER A 25 -1.59 4.10 17.65
CA SER A 25 -2.04 5.39 17.12
C SER A 25 -1.05 5.94 16.11
N ILE A 26 -1.55 6.30 14.93
CA ILE A 26 -0.80 7.07 13.94
C ILE A 26 -1.40 8.48 13.89
N VAL A 27 -0.58 9.48 14.16
CA VAL A 27 -0.95 10.90 14.15
C VAL A 27 -0.48 11.52 12.84
N VAL A 28 -1.42 12.01 12.03
CA VAL A 28 -1.18 12.35 10.62
C VAL A 28 -1.42 13.83 10.36
N GLY A 29 -0.49 14.42 9.61
CA GLY A 29 -0.59 15.77 9.10
C GLY A 29 -0.37 16.86 10.16
N SER A 30 -0.32 18.11 9.70
CA SER A 30 -0.20 19.28 10.58
C SER A 30 -1.39 19.49 11.51
N ALA A 31 -2.58 18.99 11.12
CA ALA A 31 -3.78 19.02 11.96
C ALA A 31 -3.81 17.91 13.02
N GLN A 32 -2.78 17.04 13.07
CA GLN A 32 -2.61 16.02 14.10
C GLN A 32 -3.84 15.10 14.23
N LYS A 33 -4.36 14.58 13.11
CA LYS A 33 -5.49 13.64 13.15
C LYS A 33 -5.01 12.26 13.62
N TRP A 34 -5.74 11.67 14.56
CA TRP A 34 -5.43 10.37 15.15
C TRP A 34 -6.12 9.24 14.39
N PHE A 35 -5.37 8.18 14.12
CA PHE A 35 -5.86 6.93 13.55
C PHE A 35 -5.46 5.77 14.45
N THR A 36 -6.43 5.01 14.96
CA THR A 36 -6.17 3.80 15.75
C THR A 36 -6.29 2.57 14.87
N ILE A 37 -5.20 1.81 14.75
CA ILE A 37 -5.07 0.71 13.78
C ILE A 37 -4.43 -0.48 14.49
N HIS A 38 -4.81 -1.70 14.10
CA HIS A 38 -4.13 -2.91 14.56
C HIS A 38 -2.66 -2.91 14.11
N GLU A 39 -1.74 -3.16 15.04
CA GLU A 39 -0.30 -3.08 14.77
C GLU A 39 0.12 -4.11 13.71
N ASP A 40 -0.32 -5.35 13.86
CA ASP A 40 0.02 -6.42 12.91
C ASP A 40 -0.60 -6.17 11.53
N LEU A 41 -1.74 -5.48 11.46
CA LEU A 41 -2.34 -5.09 10.19
C LEU A 41 -1.51 -4.02 9.47
N ILE A 42 -1.03 -3.01 10.17
CA ILE A 42 -0.28 -1.94 9.53
C ILE A 42 1.17 -2.36 9.20
N CYS A 43 1.74 -3.28 10.00
CA CYS A 43 3.06 -3.89 9.79
C CYS A 43 3.11 -4.93 8.66
N VAL A 44 2.02 -5.13 7.90
CA VAL A 44 2.09 -5.82 6.61
C VAL A 44 3.00 -5.06 5.64
N THR A 45 3.10 -3.74 5.80
CA THR A 45 3.96 -2.91 4.95
C THR A 45 5.36 -2.80 5.54
N PRO A 46 6.41 -2.81 4.70
CA PRO A 46 7.80 -2.72 5.16
C PRO A 46 8.06 -1.47 5.99
N PHE A 47 7.46 -0.33 5.61
CA PHE A 47 7.61 0.94 6.32
C PHE A 47 7.22 0.83 7.80
N PHE A 48 6.00 0.33 8.08
CA PHE A 48 5.52 0.23 9.45
C PHE A 48 6.11 -0.97 10.19
N ARG A 49 6.46 -2.05 9.50
CA ARG A 49 7.21 -3.16 10.09
C ARG A 49 8.53 -2.67 10.67
N ASN A 50 9.31 -1.92 9.90
CA ASN A 50 10.60 -1.40 10.33
C ASN A 50 10.45 -0.36 11.46
N LEU A 51 9.35 0.40 11.45
CA LEU A 51 9.08 1.41 12.48
C LEU A 51 8.60 0.81 13.80
N LEU A 52 7.67 -0.13 13.76
CA LEU A 52 6.94 -0.62 14.95
C LEU A 52 7.49 -1.96 15.46
N GLN A 53 8.03 -2.79 14.56
CA GLN A 53 8.48 -4.15 14.85
C GLN A 53 9.91 -4.41 14.33
N PRO A 54 10.90 -3.53 14.59
CA PRO A 54 12.23 -3.58 13.94
C PRO A 54 13.02 -4.86 14.21
N GLN A 55 12.77 -5.52 15.36
CA GLN A 55 13.44 -6.77 15.74
C GLN A 55 12.65 -8.01 15.34
N ARG A 56 11.39 -7.89 14.89
CA ARG A 56 10.55 -9.06 14.63
C ARG A 56 11.02 -9.79 13.39
N LYS A 57 11.34 -11.08 13.54
CA LYS A 57 11.66 -11.96 12.42
C LYS A 57 10.40 -12.35 11.63
N GLU A 58 10.62 -12.84 10.43
CA GLU A 58 9.56 -13.48 9.64
C GLU A 58 8.90 -14.62 10.42
N ILE A 59 7.61 -14.83 10.16
CA ILE A 59 6.81 -15.82 10.86
C ILE A 59 7.00 -17.16 10.15
N GLU A 60 7.95 -17.95 10.65
CA GLU A 60 8.30 -19.25 10.07
C GLU A 60 8.49 -20.31 11.14
N GLY A 61 8.16 -21.56 10.79
CA GLY A 61 8.33 -22.72 11.66
C GLY A 61 7.30 -22.83 12.79
N ASP A 62 7.77 -23.41 13.89
CA ASP A 62 6.93 -23.81 15.02
C ASP A 62 7.29 -23.02 16.29
N CYS A 63 6.31 -22.83 17.16
CA CYS A 63 6.51 -22.18 18.45
C CYS A 63 7.40 -23.07 19.33
N CYS A 64 8.48 -22.53 19.88
CA CYS A 64 9.41 -23.33 20.68
C CYS A 64 8.87 -23.76 22.06
N ILE A 65 7.68 -23.30 22.44
CA ILE A 65 7.05 -23.62 23.73
C ILE A 65 6.11 -24.83 23.57
N CYS A 66 5.22 -24.79 22.58
CA CYS A 66 4.22 -25.84 22.36
C CYS A 66 4.51 -26.76 21.17
N HIS A 67 5.50 -26.41 20.33
CA HIS A 67 5.86 -27.11 19.09
C HIS A 67 4.78 -27.14 18.00
N ASP A 68 3.73 -26.32 18.13
CA ASP A 68 2.73 -26.12 17.08
C ASP A 68 3.17 -25.03 16.09
N SER A 69 2.65 -25.10 14.87
CA SER A 69 2.92 -24.11 13.82
C SER A 69 2.57 -22.67 14.22
N LEU A 70 3.51 -21.75 13.99
CA LEU A 70 3.31 -20.31 14.16
C LEU A 70 2.33 -19.73 13.13
N ASN A 71 2.16 -20.39 11.98
CA ASN A 71 1.23 -19.98 10.93
C ASN A 71 -0.18 -20.54 11.10
N SER A 72 -0.53 -21.02 12.29
CA SER A 72 -1.89 -21.48 12.56
C SER A 72 -2.87 -20.29 12.63
N ASP A 73 -3.86 -20.27 11.74
CA ASP A 73 -4.81 -19.15 11.53
C ASP A 73 -5.65 -18.75 12.78
N ASN A 74 -5.48 -19.45 13.91
CA ASN A 74 -6.30 -19.30 15.11
C ASN A 74 -5.53 -18.88 16.37
N LYS A 75 -4.21 -18.63 16.29
CA LYS A 75 -3.41 -18.27 17.47
C LYS A 75 -2.73 -16.92 17.28
N GLU A 76 -3.00 -16.00 18.22
CA GLU A 76 -2.31 -14.71 18.26
C GLU A 76 -0.80 -14.91 18.50
N LEU A 77 0.00 -14.10 17.82
CA LEU A 77 1.46 -14.16 17.91
C LEU A 77 2.01 -12.99 18.71
N THR A 78 3.12 -13.26 19.38
CA THR A 78 4.00 -12.26 19.97
C THR A 78 5.45 -12.54 19.56
N TYR A 79 6.38 -11.67 19.91
CA TYR A 79 7.78 -11.85 19.57
C TYR A 79 8.71 -11.28 20.64
N CYS A 80 9.96 -11.74 20.63
CA CYS A 80 11.01 -11.18 21.48
C CYS A 80 11.45 -9.81 20.94
N SER A 81 10.85 -8.73 21.44
CA SER A 81 11.09 -7.35 21.00
C SER A 81 12.44 -6.77 21.43
N ILE A 82 13.07 -7.35 22.45
CA ILE A 82 14.31 -6.84 23.05
C ILE A 82 15.56 -7.40 22.37
N SER A 83 15.52 -8.65 21.89
CA SER A 83 16.73 -9.37 21.48
C SER A 83 16.51 -10.20 20.21
N CYS A 84 16.18 -11.49 20.33
CA CYS A 84 16.32 -12.41 19.21
C CYS A 84 15.24 -12.32 18.12
N GLY A 85 14.17 -11.55 18.34
CA GLY A 85 13.14 -11.33 17.33
C GLY A 85 12.22 -12.50 17.00
N ASN A 86 12.45 -13.67 17.62
CA ASN A 86 11.68 -14.88 17.33
C ASN A 86 10.21 -14.73 17.75
N ASN A 87 9.32 -15.37 17.00
CA ASN A 87 7.88 -15.37 17.21
C ASN A 87 7.45 -16.52 18.13
N PHE A 88 6.38 -16.29 18.89
CA PHE A 88 5.74 -17.26 19.79
C PHE A 88 4.22 -17.10 19.71
N HIS A 89 3.46 -18.13 20.07
CA HIS A 89 2.05 -17.90 20.38
C HIS A 89 1.94 -17.10 21.67
N LEU A 90 1.12 -16.05 21.67
CA LEU A 90 0.94 -15.16 22.81
C LEU A 90 0.51 -15.94 24.06
N ALA A 91 -0.49 -16.82 23.92
CA ALA A 91 -0.99 -17.65 25.01
C ALA A 91 0.12 -18.53 25.63
N CYS A 92 1.02 -19.08 24.80
CA CYS A 92 2.13 -19.89 25.31
C CYS A 92 3.13 -19.07 26.13
N VAL A 93 3.35 -17.80 25.76
CA VAL A 93 4.22 -16.90 26.53
C VAL A 93 3.54 -16.45 27.83
N GLU A 94 2.23 -16.18 27.80
CA GLU A 94 1.43 -15.84 28.99
C GLU A 94 1.43 -17.01 29.99
N ASP A 95 1.21 -18.25 29.53
CA ASP A 95 1.29 -19.46 30.36
C ASP A 95 2.69 -19.64 30.95
N TYR A 96 3.73 -19.44 30.13
CA TYR A 96 5.12 -19.52 30.56
C TYR A 96 5.46 -18.44 31.60
N GLN A 97 4.96 -17.21 31.43
CA GLN A 97 5.14 -16.14 32.42
C GLN A 97 4.51 -16.52 33.76
N GLY A 98 3.32 -17.14 33.76
CA GLY A 98 2.65 -17.60 34.98
C GLY A 98 3.37 -18.73 35.70
N ALA A 99 4.24 -19.46 35.01
CA ALA A 99 4.99 -20.60 35.55
C ALA A 99 6.38 -20.23 36.13
N VAL A 100 6.88 -19.01 35.87
CA VAL A 100 8.20 -18.56 36.33
C VAL A 100 8.10 -17.36 37.29
N PRO A 101 9.04 -17.19 38.23
CA PRO A 101 9.14 -15.96 39.01
C PRO A 101 9.30 -14.74 38.10
N ALA A 102 8.69 -13.62 38.47
CA ALA A 102 8.66 -12.41 37.63
C ALA A 102 10.05 -11.86 37.27
N GLU A 103 11.01 -11.97 38.21
CA GLU A 103 12.41 -11.54 38.05
C GLU A 103 13.22 -12.40 37.07
N ASP A 104 12.74 -13.61 36.76
CA ASP A 104 13.34 -14.55 35.82
C ASP A 104 12.58 -14.67 34.49
N PHE A 105 11.59 -13.79 34.24
CA PHE A 105 10.82 -13.82 33.01
C PHE A 105 11.67 -13.42 31.79
N LYS A 106 12.24 -14.46 31.17
CA LYS A 106 13.19 -14.38 30.06
C LYS A 106 12.71 -15.17 28.87
N CYS A 107 13.07 -14.69 27.68
CA CYS A 107 12.81 -15.32 26.40
C CYS A 107 13.27 -16.79 26.41
N PRO A 108 12.39 -17.77 26.12
CA PRO A 108 12.77 -19.19 26.11
C PRO A 108 13.91 -19.53 25.13
N LEU A 109 14.11 -18.72 24.09
CA LEU A 109 15.12 -18.96 23.05
C LEU A 109 16.46 -18.29 23.35
N CYS A 110 16.47 -16.98 23.61
CA CYS A 110 17.72 -16.24 23.79
C CYS A 110 18.07 -15.92 25.25
N ARG A 111 17.16 -16.21 26.19
CA ARG A 111 17.33 -15.98 27.63
C ARG A 111 17.51 -14.51 28.04
N GLU A 112 17.28 -13.57 27.13
CA GLU A 112 17.15 -12.15 27.45
C GLU A 112 15.76 -11.83 28.02
N PHE A 113 15.61 -10.69 28.70
CA PHE A 113 14.32 -10.27 29.23
C PHE A 113 13.24 -10.21 28.15
N LEU A 114 12.07 -10.77 28.47
CA LEU A 114 10.93 -10.77 27.57
C LEU A 114 9.90 -9.74 28.04
N VAL A 115 9.41 -8.91 27.11
CA VAL A 115 8.36 -7.93 27.39
C VAL A 115 7.13 -8.34 26.60
N LEU A 116 6.05 -8.65 27.31
CA LEU A 116 4.77 -8.90 26.67
C LEU A 116 4.18 -7.59 26.14
N PRO A 117 3.60 -7.60 24.93
CA PRO A 117 2.93 -6.44 24.39
C PRO A 117 1.70 -6.10 25.24
N SER A 118 1.58 -4.82 25.61
CA SER A 118 0.32 -4.25 26.07
C SER A 118 -0.67 -4.18 24.91
N SER A 119 -1.96 -3.96 25.20
CA SER A 119 -2.96 -3.70 24.16
C SER A 119 -2.70 -2.41 23.38
N TRP A 120 -1.86 -1.51 23.90
CA TRP A 120 -1.54 -0.21 23.32
C TRP A 120 -0.06 -0.09 22.93
N GLY A 121 0.21 -0.01 21.63
CA GLY A 121 1.57 0.09 21.08
C GLY A 121 2.18 1.49 21.09
N GLY A 122 1.47 2.53 21.53
CA GLY A 122 1.96 3.90 21.54
C GLY A 122 1.37 4.78 20.42
N ALA A 123 1.92 5.99 20.27
CA ALA A 123 1.55 6.95 19.25
C ALA A 123 2.76 7.33 18.38
N TYR A 124 2.58 7.38 17.07
CA TYR A 124 3.62 7.64 16.08
C TYR A 124 3.19 8.73 15.11
N GLU A 125 4.09 9.64 14.77
CA GLU A 125 3.76 10.81 13.95
C GLU A 125 4.17 10.63 12.47
N LEU A 126 3.29 11.07 11.57
CA LEU A 126 3.53 11.23 10.14
C LEU A 126 3.16 12.67 9.74
N PRO A 127 3.99 13.67 10.08
CA PRO A 127 3.64 15.09 9.91
C PRO A 127 3.45 15.48 8.43
N ASP A 128 4.18 14.82 7.53
CA ASP A 128 4.16 15.10 6.09
C ASP A 128 3.14 14.26 5.31
N ALA A 129 2.35 13.42 5.98
CA ALA A 129 1.33 12.61 5.33
C ALA A 129 0.01 13.37 5.22
N ASP A 130 -0.65 13.22 4.07
CA ASP A 130 -1.97 13.80 3.84
C ASP A 130 -3.04 12.98 4.59
N ILE A 131 -3.92 13.68 5.30
CA ILE A 131 -4.93 13.07 6.16
C ILE A 131 -5.93 12.24 5.36
N ILE A 132 -6.35 12.73 4.18
CA ILE A 132 -7.33 12.05 3.33
C ILE A 132 -6.67 10.83 2.71
N ALA A 133 -5.43 10.96 2.22
CA ALA A 133 -4.65 9.84 1.69
C ALA A 133 -4.51 8.71 2.73
N PHE A 134 -4.21 9.08 3.97
CA PHE A 134 -4.01 8.10 5.04
C PHE A 134 -5.32 7.42 5.42
N ASP A 135 -6.43 8.16 5.46
CA ASP A 135 -7.77 7.58 5.67
C ASP A 135 -8.10 6.53 4.60
N VAL A 136 -7.82 6.84 3.32
CA VAL A 136 -7.99 5.89 2.21
C VAL A 136 -7.12 4.65 2.42
N TYR A 137 -5.87 4.84 2.80
CA TYR A 137 -4.92 3.75 3.05
C TYR A 137 -5.39 2.83 4.18
N VAL A 138 -5.87 3.40 5.29
CA VAL A 138 -6.45 2.63 6.41
C VAL A 138 -7.66 1.84 5.96
N GLN A 139 -8.62 2.46 5.27
CA GLN A 139 -9.79 1.75 4.77
C GLN A 139 -9.43 0.62 3.78
N TRP A 140 -8.36 0.81 2.99
CA TRP A 140 -7.82 -0.20 2.09
C TRP A 140 -7.18 -1.38 2.84
N LEU A 141 -6.45 -1.12 3.94
CA LEU A 141 -5.87 -2.17 4.80
C LEU A 141 -6.97 -3.11 5.34
N TYR A 142 -8.08 -2.54 5.81
CA TYR A 142 -9.23 -3.31 6.31
C TYR A 142 -10.10 -3.94 5.20
N LYS A 143 -9.64 -3.91 3.94
CA LYS A 143 -10.29 -4.52 2.77
C LYS A 143 -11.72 -4.04 2.49
N THR A 144 -11.91 -2.73 2.48
CA THR A 144 -13.17 -2.16 1.97
C THR A 144 -13.03 -1.90 0.47
N PRO A 145 -13.86 -2.46 -0.43
CA PRO A 145 -13.79 -2.16 -1.86
C PRO A 145 -14.45 -0.81 -2.15
N PHE A 146 -13.73 0.29 -1.96
CA PHE A 146 -14.22 1.65 -2.30
C PHE A 146 -13.27 2.44 -3.21
N LEU A 147 -12.10 1.90 -3.58
CA LEU A 147 -11.13 2.62 -4.40
C LEU A 147 -11.69 3.09 -5.75
N ASN A 148 -12.61 2.33 -6.34
CA ASN A 148 -13.30 2.70 -7.58
C ASN A 148 -14.21 3.95 -7.45
N LEU A 149 -14.57 4.32 -6.21
CA LEU A 149 -15.43 5.46 -5.91
C LEU A 149 -14.63 6.75 -5.68
N LEU A 150 -13.30 6.65 -5.57
CA LEU A 150 -12.44 7.81 -5.34
C LEU A 150 -12.50 8.77 -6.52
N ASP A 151 -12.57 10.06 -6.20
CA ASP A 151 -12.28 11.09 -7.18
C ASP A 151 -10.77 11.14 -7.47
N SER A 152 -10.43 11.79 -8.57
CA SER A 152 -9.07 11.84 -9.10
C SER A 152 -8.06 12.51 -8.18
N ASN A 153 -8.52 13.52 -7.42
CA ASN A 153 -7.68 14.24 -6.48
C ASN A 153 -7.32 13.32 -5.31
N THR A 154 -8.32 12.68 -4.72
CA THR A 154 -8.15 11.72 -3.62
C THR A 154 -7.30 10.51 -4.03
N ALA A 155 -7.56 9.92 -5.20
CA ALA A 155 -6.77 8.79 -5.70
C ALA A 155 -5.30 9.16 -5.94
N SER A 156 -5.01 10.36 -6.44
CA SER A 156 -3.64 10.83 -6.64
C SER A 156 -2.89 11.09 -5.32
N LEU A 157 -3.57 11.60 -4.30
CA LEU A 157 -3.00 11.75 -2.94
C LEU A 157 -2.70 10.39 -2.31
N ALA A 158 -3.67 9.47 -2.37
CA ALA A 158 -3.52 8.11 -1.88
C ALA A 158 -2.33 7.41 -2.56
N TYR A 159 -2.16 7.59 -3.87
CA TYR A 159 -1.05 6.98 -4.60
C TYR A 159 0.31 7.54 -4.18
N VAL A 160 0.42 8.87 -4.02
CA VAL A 160 1.64 9.51 -3.51
C VAL A 160 1.99 8.99 -2.11
N LEU A 161 1.00 8.82 -1.23
CA LEU A 161 1.21 8.20 0.07
C LEU A 161 1.68 6.75 -0.07
N GLY A 162 1.08 5.96 -0.98
CA GLY A 162 1.48 4.58 -1.24
C GLY A 162 2.95 4.46 -1.64
N GLU A 163 3.46 5.32 -2.54
CA GLU A 163 4.88 5.33 -2.89
C GLU A 163 5.77 5.72 -1.69
N LYS A 164 5.31 6.65 -0.85
CA LYS A 164 6.04 7.06 0.36
C LYS A 164 6.13 5.94 1.40
N LEU A 165 5.07 5.15 1.52
CA LEU A 165 5.00 4.00 2.42
C LEU A 165 5.62 2.73 1.82
N GLU A 166 6.11 2.80 0.58
CA GLU A 166 6.63 1.67 -0.19
C GLU A 166 5.62 0.52 -0.33
N GLU A 167 4.33 0.86 -0.41
CA GLU A 167 3.25 -0.12 -0.44
C GLU A 167 2.77 -0.39 -1.87
N ASN A 168 3.41 -1.38 -2.50
CA ASN A 168 3.22 -1.70 -3.91
C ASN A 168 1.81 -2.21 -4.24
N ASP A 169 1.20 -3.01 -3.35
CA ASP A 169 -0.13 -3.56 -3.60
C ASP A 169 -1.19 -2.43 -3.57
N PHE A 170 -1.04 -1.47 -2.66
CA PHE A 170 -1.91 -0.30 -2.59
C PHE A 170 -1.78 0.56 -3.84
N CYS A 171 -0.54 0.84 -4.26
CA CYS A 171 -0.25 1.56 -5.49
C CYS A 171 -0.87 0.87 -6.70
N ARG A 172 -0.73 -0.46 -6.81
CA ARG A 172 -1.31 -1.26 -7.91
C ARG A 172 -2.83 -1.18 -7.94
N ASP A 173 -3.49 -1.34 -6.79
CA ASP A 173 -4.96 -1.28 -6.70
C ASP A 173 -5.49 0.12 -7.06
N LEU A 174 -4.77 1.17 -6.63
CA LEU A 174 -5.08 2.56 -7.00
C LEU A 174 -4.89 2.80 -8.50
N LEU A 175 -3.79 2.34 -9.09
CA LEU A 175 -3.54 2.45 -10.54
C LEU A 175 -4.65 1.77 -11.33
N TYR A 176 -5.07 0.58 -10.92
CA TYR A 176 -6.14 -0.16 -11.58
C TYR A 176 -7.48 0.59 -11.51
N SER A 177 -7.83 1.08 -10.31
CA SER A 177 -9.07 1.84 -10.08
C SER A 177 -9.06 3.15 -10.88
N PHE A 178 -7.92 3.86 -10.87
CA PHE A 178 -7.70 5.11 -11.59
C PHE A 178 -7.79 4.91 -13.10
N ALA A 179 -7.09 3.92 -13.65
CA ALA A 179 -7.12 3.59 -15.08
C ALA A 179 -8.53 3.22 -15.54
N THR A 180 -9.21 2.36 -14.80
CA THR A 180 -10.57 1.91 -15.12
C THR A 180 -11.55 3.08 -15.18
N ARG A 181 -11.45 4.04 -14.25
CA ARG A 181 -12.31 5.23 -14.22
C ARG A 181 -12.16 6.10 -15.48
N TYR A 182 -10.92 6.46 -15.83
CA TYR A 182 -10.67 7.38 -16.94
C TYR A 182 -10.89 6.75 -18.31
N MET A 183 -10.57 5.46 -18.47
CA MET A 183 -10.88 4.72 -19.69
C MET A 183 -12.40 4.66 -19.92
N ARG A 184 -13.20 4.37 -18.89
CA ARG A 184 -14.67 4.38 -18.98
C ARG A 184 -15.22 5.77 -19.30
N ALA A 185 -14.68 6.79 -18.66
CA ALA A 185 -15.12 8.17 -18.88
C ALA A 185 -14.68 8.76 -20.23
N LYS A 186 -13.73 8.12 -20.93
CA LYS A 186 -13.05 8.65 -22.13
C LYS A 186 -12.56 10.08 -21.93
N LYS A 187 -11.94 10.34 -20.77
CA LYS A 187 -11.38 11.65 -20.40
C LYS A 187 -9.96 11.46 -19.91
N CYS A 188 -9.13 12.47 -20.11
CA CYS A 188 -7.83 12.55 -19.46
C CYS A 188 -7.99 13.08 -18.02
N PRO A 189 -7.05 12.76 -17.13
CA PRO A 189 -6.92 13.42 -15.83
C PRO A 189 -6.80 14.94 -15.94
N SER A 190 -7.06 15.65 -14.83
CA SER A 190 -6.85 17.10 -14.81
C SER A 190 -5.37 17.44 -14.71
N ILE A 191 -5.01 18.65 -15.13
CA ILE A 191 -3.63 19.15 -15.02
C ILE A 191 -3.13 19.16 -13.58
N SER A 192 -4.00 19.47 -12.62
CA SER A 192 -3.66 19.46 -11.18
C SER A 192 -3.32 18.06 -10.68
N THR A 193 -3.95 17.01 -11.22
CA THR A 193 -3.56 15.62 -10.94
C THR A 193 -2.17 15.32 -11.49
N VAL A 194 -1.87 15.74 -12.72
CA VAL A 194 -0.55 15.53 -13.33
C VAL A 194 0.54 16.26 -12.56
N GLN A 195 0.34 17.54 -12.24
CA GLN A 195 1.26 18.36 -11.44
C GLN A 195 1.57 17.72 -10.08
N ARG A 196 0.55 17.17 -9.41
CA ARG A 196 0.72 16.50 -8.12
C ARG A 196 1.57 15.25 -8.21
N VAL A 197 1.26 14.38 -9.17
CA VAL A 197 2.02 13.13 -9.35
C VAL A 197 3.47 13.48 -9.67
N TYR A 198 3.73 14.37 -10.63
CA TYR A 198 5.10 14.72 -11.02
C TYR A 198 5.90 15.51 -9.97
N SER A 199 5.25 16.18 -9.03
CA SER A 199 5.95 16.90 -7.94
C SER A 199 6.25 16.03 -6.73
N LYS A 200 5.58 14.89 -6.55
CA LYS A 200 5.64 14.09 -5.31
C LYS A 200 6.03 12.62 -5.49
N THR A 201 6.17 12.14 -6.72
CA THR A 201 6.57 10.74 -7.02
C THR A 201 7.98 10.67 -7.62
N LYS A 202 8.57 9.47 -7.70
CA LYS A 202 9.86 9.26 -8.38
C LYS A 202 9.72 9.31 -9.91
N ILE A 203 10.82 9.53 -10.64
CA ILE A 203 10.81 9.65 -12.11
C ILE A 203 10.30 8.38 -12.81
N ASP A 204 10.54 7.22 -12.22
CA ASP A 204 10.15 5.90 -12.71
C ASP A 204 8.76 5.45 -12.23
N SER A 205 8.05 6.32 -11.50
CA SER A 205 6.72 6.08 -10.96
C SER A 205 5.75 5.51 -12.02
N PRO A 206 5.12 4.35 -11.75
CA PRO A 206 4.10 3.77 -12.63
C PRO A 206 2.94 4.73 -12.93
N MET A 207 2.53 5.58 -11.97
CA MET A 207 1.48 6.57 -12.21
C MET A 207 1.88 7.62 -13.25
N ARG A 208 3.14 8.07 -13.27
CA ARG A 208 3.62 9.00 -14.32
C ARG A 208 3.47 8.38 -15.71
N LYS A 209 3.91 7.13 -15.87
CA LYS A 209 3.81 6.38 -17.13
C LYS A 209 2.36 6.17 -17.54
N LEU A 210 1.48 5.85 -16.59
CA LEU A 210 0.04 5.74 -16.82
C LEU A 210 -0.55 7.07 -17.33
N LEU A 211 -0.22 8.19 -16.70
CA LEU A 211 -0.70 9.51 -17.12
C LEU A 211 -0.27 9.84 -18.55
N VAL A 212 1.01 9.64 -18.88
CA VAL A 212 1.53 9.88 -20.24
C VAL A 212 0.78 9.03 -21.26
N ASN A 213 0.58 7.74 -20.98
CA ASN A 213 -0.16 6.84 -21.87
C ASN A 213 -1.63 7.26 -22.04
N MET A 214 -2.31 7.67 -20.97
CA MET A 214 -3.68 8.16 -21.04
C MET A 214 -3.81 9.36 -21.98
N TYR A 215 -2.93 10.36 -21.85
CA TYR A 215 -2.95 11.54 -22.70
C TYR A 215 -2.57 11.23 -24.15
N ALA A 216 -1.61 10.33 -24.37
CA ALA A 216 -1.23 9.91 -25.72
C ALA A 216 -2.35 9.15 -26.45
N GLU A 217 -3.28 8.52 -25.73
CA GLU A 217 -4.36 7.69 -26.30
C GLU A 217 -5.72 8.37 -26.36
N LEU A 218 -6.13 9.07 -25.30
CA LEU A 218 -7.50 9.60 -25.17
C LEU A 218 -7.69 10.98 -25.81
N ASP A 219 -6.63 11.69 -26.16
CA ASP A 219 -6.70 13.08 -26.63
C ASP A 219 -6.81 13.24 -28.17
N GLN A 220 -7.15 12.17 -28.90
CA GLN A 220 -7.17 12.21 -30.37
C GLN A 220 -8.10 13.27 -31.01
N PRO A 221 -9.31 13.54 -30.51
CA PRO A 221 -10.19 14.55 -31.13
C PRO A 221 -9.81 16.00 -30.79
N ASN A 222 -9.01 16.24 -29.74
CA ASN A 222 -8.62 17.59 -29.31
C ASN A 222 -7.21 17.96 -29.76
N LEU A 223 -6.40 17.02 -30.23
CA LEU A 223 -5.06 17.32 -30.77
C LEU A 223 -5.09 18.17 -32.05
N GLU A 224 -6.22 18.22 -32.78
CA GLU A 224 -6.42 19.19 -33.87
C GLU A 224 -6.47 20.65 -33.36
N GLY A 225 -6.83 20.86 -32.09
CA GLY A 225 -6.79 22.14 -31.38
C GLY A 225 -5.65 22.30 -30.36
N GLY A 226 -4.81 21.27 -30.19
CA GLY A 226 -3.73 21.21 -29.20
C GLY A 226 -4.20 20.91 -27.77
N ILE A 227 -3.25 20.49 -26.93
CA ILE A 227 -3.49 20.31 -25.48
C ILE A 227 -3.64 21.72 -24.87
N MET A 228 -4.87 22.08 -24.50
CA MET A 228 -5.12 23.34 -23.78
C MET A 228 -4.25 23.42 -22.52
N ASN A 229 -3.69 24.61 -22.27
CA ASN A 229 -2.82 24.89 -21.13
C ASN A 229 -1.53 24.04 -21.10
N TRP A 230 -0.96 23.72 -22.28
CA TRP A 230 0.29 22.97 -22.40
C TRP A 230 1.39 23.46 -21.45
N CYS A 231 1.58 24.79 -21.37
CA CYS A 231 2.62 25.42 -20.55
C CYS A 231 2.45 25.20 -19.05
N ASP A 232 1.25 24.86 -18.59
CA ASP A 232 0.97 24.62 -17.16
C ASP A 232 1.35 23.18 -16.74
N PHE A 233 1.64 22.30 -17.69
CA PHE A 233 2.08 20.94 -17.39
C PHE A 233 3.54 20.92 -16.90
N PRO A 234 3.91 19.95 -16.03
CA PRO A 234 5.30 19.77 -15.63
C PRO A 234 6.22 19.53 -16.85
N PRO A 235 7.40 20.17 -16.94
CA PRO A 235 8.31 19.99 -18.08
C PRO A 235 8.69 18.53 -18.35
N ALA A 236 8.86 17.73 -17.30
CA ALA A 236 9.12 16.29 -17.43
C ALA A 236 7.95 15.56 -18.10
N PHE A 237 6.70 15.86 -17.71
CA PHE A 237 5.52 15.29 -18.35
C PHE A 237 5.42 15.71 -19.82
N GLN A 238 5.66 17.00 -20.11
CA GLN A 238 5.64 17.53 -21.48
C GLN A 238 6.63 16.76 -22.37
N HIS A 239 7.86 16.60 -21.91
CA HIS A 239 8.90 15.85 -22.61
C HIS A 239 8.50 14.38 -22.82
N GLU A 240 8.06 13.69 -21.77
CA GLU A 240 7.64 12.29 -21.84
C GLU A 240 6.45 12.08 -22.78
N LEU A 241 5.48 13.00 -22.80
CA LEU A 241 4.33 12.94 -23.69
C LEU A 241 4.72 13.15 -25.15
N VAL A 242 5.58 14.14 -25.44
CA VAL A 242 6.11 14.35 -26.81
C VAL A 242 6.85 13.10 -27.29
N MET A 243 7.64 12.47 -26.43
CA MET A 243 8.34 11.23 -26.76
C MET A 243 7.37 10.07 -27.00
N ALA A 244 6.30 9.94 -26.21
CA ALA A 244 5.27 8.94 -26.42
C ALA A 244 4.54 9.14 -27.76
N LEU A 245 4.15 10.37 -28.08
CA LEU A 245 3.50 10.73 -29.35
C LEU A 245 4.43 10.50 -30.56
N ALA A 246 5.71 10.84 -30.44
CA ALA A 246 6.70 10.62 -31.51
C ALA A 246 6.91 9.12 -31.78
N ARG A 247 7.08 8.30 -30.73
CA ARG A 247 7.19 6.84 -30.85
C ARG A 247 5.99 6.22 -31.56
N ARG A 248 4.79 6.74 -31.28
CA ARG A 248 3.56 6.30 -31.94
C ARG A 248 3.52 6.68 -33.42
N ARG A 249 3.97 7.89 -33.77
CA ARG A 249 3.94 8.40 -35.16
C ARG A 249 4.98 7.73 -36.07
N TYR A 250 6.14 7.38 -35.51
CA TYR A 250 7.28 6.87 -36.28
C TYR A 250 7.59 5.38 -36.01
N GLY A 251 6.81 4.71 -35.15
CA GLY A 251 6.91 3.27 -34.87
C GLY A 251 5.89 2.44 -35.65
N SER A 252 6.22 1.17 -35.89
CA SER A 252 5.31 0.12 -36.40
C SER A 252 3.99 0.08 -35.60
N PRO A 253 2.83 -0.28 -36.19
CA PRO A 253 1.53 -0.11 -35.57
C PRO A 253 1.38 -1.12 -34.45
N ALA A 254 1.87 -0.76 -33.29
CA ALA A 254 1.61 -1.49 -32.08
C ALA A 254 0.71 -0.61 -31.23
N TYR A 255 -0.27 -1.24 -30.57
CA TYR A 255 -1.05 -0.66 -29.48
C TYR A 255 -2.24 0.23 -29.90
N ALA A 256 -3.27 -0.38 -30.47
CA ALA A 256 -4.62 0.15 -30.36
C ALA A 256 -5.19 -0.21 -28.97
N TRP A 257 -5.50 0.80 -28.15
CA TRP A 257 -6.09 0.68 -26.81
C TRP A 257 -7.61 0.44 -26.80
N GLY A 258 -8.17 -0.05 -27.91
CA GLY A 258 -9.60 -0.33 -28.06
C GLY A 258 -10.12 -1.47 -27.18
N ASP A 259 -9.21 -2.26 -26.60
CA ASP A 259 -9.53 -3.34 -25.67
C ASP A 259 -9.05 -2.98 -24.26
N VAL A 260 -10.01 -2.71 -23.37
CA VAL A 260 -9.79 -2.37 -21.96
C VAL A 260 -9.03 -3.48 -21.24
N GLU A 261 -9.24 -4.75 -21.57
CA GLU A 261 -8.53 -5.88 -20.96
C GLU A 261 -7.09 -6.02 -21.47
N ALA A 262 -6.87 -5.76 -22.76
CA ALA A 262 -5.51 -5.69 -23.32
C ALA A 262 -4.74 -4.46 -22.82
N GLY A 263 -5.42 -3.33 -22.55
CA GLY A 263 -4.84 -2.17 -21.88
C GLY A 263 -4.48 -2.47 -20.42
N LYS A 264 -5.35 -3.18 -19.70
CA LYS A 264 -5.12 -3.65 -18.32
C LYS A 264 -3.95 -4.61 -18.20
N ALA A 265 -3.84 -5.63 -19.07
CA ALA A 265 -2.73 -6.59 -19.04
C ALA A 265 -1.36 -5.93 -19.24
N ARG A 266 -1.30 -4.86 -20.04
CA ARG A 266 -0.08 -4.08 -20.31
C ARG A 266 0.25 -3.09 -19.18
N LEU A 267 -0.78 -2.58 -18.49
CA LEU A 267 -0.60 -1.79 -17.27
C LEU A 267 -0.17 -2.63 -16.06
N LEU A 268 -0.22 -3.96 -16.15
CA LEU A 268 0.09 -4.89 -15.06
C LEU A 268 1.30 -5.79 -15.36
N SER A 269 1.94 -5.66 -16.51
CA SER A 269 3.16 -6.42 -16.87
C SER A 269 4.45 -5.76 -16.38
N TRP A 270 4.39 -5.04 -15.26
CA TRP A 270 5.55 -4.44 -14.59
C TRP A 270 6.04 -5.37 -13.49
#